data_AF-A0A359E1H5-F1
#
_entry.id   AF-A0A359E1H5-F1
#
_cell.length_a   1.000
_cell.length_b   1.000
_cell.length_c   1.000
_cell.angle_alpha   90.00
_cell.angle_beta   90.00
_cell.angle_gamma   90.00
#
_symmetry.space_group_name_H-M   'P 1'
#
loop_
_entity.id
_entity.type
_entity.pdbx_description
1 polymer ?
#
loop_
_entity_poly.entity_id
_entity_poly.type
_entity_poly.pdbx_seq_one_letter_code
_entity_poly.pdbx_strand_id
1 'polypeptide(L)' 'MNEQKLLVEETLSSKEVFNGKLLHVFYDKAKLPDGSTSTREWIKHPGACAVVP' A
#
# COMPACT_ATOMS: atom_id res chain seq x y z
N MET A 1 31.15 -3.61 2.27
CA MET A 1 30.22 -3.02 1.29
C MET A 1 28.96 -2.70 2.07
N ASN A 2 28.71 -1.43 2.40
CA ASN A 2 27.53 -1.05 3.16
C ASN A 2 26.31 -1.22 2.25
N GLU A 3 25.60 -2.32 2.41
CA GLU A 3 24.26 -2.46 1.84
C GLU A 3 23.38 -1.44 2.57
N GLN A 4 23.16 -0.27 1.96
CA GLN A 4 22.02 0.55 2.31
C GLN A 4 20.79 -0.31 2.02
N LYS A 5 20.27 -0.96 3.06
CA LYS A 5 19.03 -1.71 3.00
C LYS A 5 17.98 -0.75 2.47
N LEU A 6 17.52 -0.99 1.23
CA LEU A 6 16.51 -0.17 0.59
C LEU A 6 15.31 -0.09 1.56
N LEU A 7 14.86 1.12 1.88
CA LEU A 7 13.71 1.36 2.76
C LEU A 7 12.40 1.10 2.00
N VAL A 8 12.33 -0.08 1.40
CA VAL A 8 11.23 -0.54 0.54
C VAL A 8 10.53 -1.66 1.27
N GLU A 9 9.22 -1.52 1.37
CA GLU A 9 8.35 -2.59 1.89
C GLU A 9 8.01 -3.56 0.77
N GLU A 10 7.92 -4.84 1.11
CA GLU A 10 7.48 -5.90 0.19
C GLU A 10 6.07 -6.34 0.57
N THR A 11 5.11 -6.21 -0.35
CA THR A 11 3.75 -6.73 -0.14
C THR A 11 3.76 -8.25 -0.17
N LEU A 12 3.40 -8.89 0.94
CA LEU A 12 3.36 -10.34 1.10
C LEU A 12 2.00 -10.93 0.71
N SER A 13 0.92 -10.21 0.98
CA SER A 13 -0.45 -10.61 0.62
C SER A 13 -1.35 -9.39 0.58
N SER A 14 -2.36 -9.43 -0.29
CA SER A 14 -3.39 -8.41 -0.38
C SER A 14 -4.77 -9.03 -0.27
N LYS A 15 -5.67 -8.38 0.47
CA LYS A 15 -7.06 -8.79 0.64
C LYS A 15 -7.98 -7.62 0.35
N GLU A 16 -8.91 -7.80 -0.58
CA GLU A 16 -10.05 -6.90 -0.74
C GLU A 16 -10.97 -7.05 0.49
N VAL A 17 -11.17 -5.97 1.23
CA VAL A 17 -12.01 -5.98 2.45
C VAL A 17 -13.34 -5.25 2.26
N PHE A 18 -13.42 -4.36 1.27
CA PHE A 18 -14.66 -3.68 0.90
C PHE A 18 -14.63 -3.23 -0.55
N ASN A 19 -15.74 -3.42 -1.27
CA ASN A 19 -15.90 -3.00 -2.65
C ASN A 19 -17.31 -2.45 -2.86
N GLY A 20 -17.46 -1.17 -2.55
CA GLY A 20 -18.70 -0.44 -2.69
C GLY A 20 -18.65 0.55 -3.85
N LYS A 21 -19.77 1.25 -4.05
CA LYS A 21 -19.90 2.24 -5.15
C LYS A 21 -18.87 3.37 -5.10
N LEU A 22 -18.42 3.76 -3.91
CA LEU A 22 -17.50 4.89 -3.70
C LEU A 22 -16.09 4.45 -3.30
N LEU A 23 -15.97 3.40 -2.48
CA LEU A 23 -14.70 2.98 -1.89
C LEU A 23 -14.40 1.53 -2.27
N HIS A 24 -13.16 1.30 -2.69
CA HIS A 24 -12.57 -0.01 -2.91
C HIS A 24 -11.34 -0.14 -2.01
N VAL A 25 -11.44 -0.94 -0.95
CA VAL A 25 -10.51 -0.94 0.19
C VAL A 25 -9.75 -2.26 0.25
N PHE A 26 -8.45 -2.16 0.48
CA PHE A 26 -7.53 -3.29 0.60
C PHE A 26 -6.87 -3.30 1.97
N TYR A 27 -6.69 -4.51 2.48
CA TYR A 27 -5.88 -4.81 3.66
C TYR A 27 -4.71 -5.70 3.21
N ASP A 28 -3.51 -5.14 3.29
CA ASP A 28 -2.29 -5.80 2.87
C ASP A 28 -1.42 -6.15 4.07
N LYS A 29 -0.67 -7.24 3.93
CA LYS A 29 0.41 -7.61 4.83
C LYS A 29 1.72 -7.29 4.13
N ALA A 30 2.59 -6.51 4.78
CA ALA A 30 3.85 -6.04 4.19
C ALA A 30 5.04 -6.40 5.09
N LYS A 31 6.13 -6.87 4.47
CA LYS A 31 7.42 -7.05 5.13
C LYS A 31 8.16 -5.73 5.14
N LEU A 32 8.55 -5.30 6.34
CA LEU A 32 9.29 -4.06 6.53
C LEU A 32 10.78 -4.27 6.19
N PRO A 33 11.54 -3.18 5.95
CA PRO A 33 12.98 -3.27 5.71
C PRO A 33 13.74 -3.98 6.83
N ASP A 34 13.29 -3.90 8.08
CA ASP A 34 13.91 -4.63 9.20
C ASP A 34 13.61 -6.15 9.22
N GLY A 35 12.73 -6.62 8.33
CA GLY A 35 12.32 -8.02 8.22
C GLY A 35 11.07 -8.36 9.03
N SER A 36 10.58 -7.45 9.88
CA SER A 36 9.31 -7.61 10.58
C SER A 36 8.12 -7.50 9.62
N THR A 37 6.92 -7.77 10.11
CA THR A 37 5.70 -7.70 9.31
C THR A 37 4.71 -6.71 9.92
N SER A 38 4.08 -5.91 9.06
CA SER A 38 3.06 -4.94 9.43
C SER A 38 1.89 -4.98 8.43
N THR A 39 0.88 -4.14 8.66
CA THR A 39 -0.39 -4.12 7.91
C THR A 39 -0.57 -2.77 7.23
N ARG A 40 -1.16 -2.77 6.03
CA ARG A 40 -1.49 -1.55 5.29
C ARG A 40 -2.96 -1.59 4.90
N GLU A 41 -3.71 -0.59 5.32
CA GLU A 41 -5.09 -0.37 4.91
C GLU A 41 -5.12 0.83 3.97
N TRP A 42 -5.61 0.63 2.74
CA TRP A 42 -5.58 1.68 1.73
C TRP A 42 -6.74 1.58 0.75
N ILE A 43 -7.03 2.70 0.08
CA ILE A 43 -8.12 2.83 -0.90
C ILE A 43 -7.52 2.79 -2.30
N LYS A 44 -8.03 1.89 -3.14
CA LYS A 44 -7.71 1.87 -4.57
C LYS A 44 -8.45 3.02 -5.26
N HIS A 45 -7.74 4.13 -5.46
CA HIS A 45 -8.25 5.32 -6.11
C HIS A 45 -7.84 5.36 -7.60
N PRO A 46 -8.73 5.70 -8.55
CA PRO A 46 -8.42 5.73 -9.98
C PRO A 46 -7.50 6.90 -10.40
N GLY A 47 -7.16 7.77 -9.44
CA GLY A 47 -6.49 9.05 -9.70
C GLY A 47 -7.50 10.19 -9.86
N ALA A 48 -7.00 11.42 -9.88
CA ALA A 48 -7.78 12.63 -10.12
C ALA A 48 -6.89 13.68 -10.82
N CYS A 49 -7.50 14.74 -11.35
CA CYS A 49 -6.80 15.91 -11.86
C CYS A 49 -7.36 17.19 -11.21
N ALA A 50 -6.58 18.26 -11.27
CA ALA A 50 -6.99 19.60 -10.90
C ALA A 50 -6.67 20.56 -12.05
N VAL A 51 -7.44 21.64 -12.16
CA VAL A 51 -7.21 22.71 -13.13
C VAL A 51 -6.76 23.95 -12.38
N VAL A 52 -5.65 24.54 -12.83
CA VAL A 52 -5.18 25.84 -12.34
C VAL A 52 -5.69 26.91 -13.32
N PRO A 53 -6.53 27.87 -12.87
CA PRO A 53 -7.08 28.92 -13.72
C PRO A 53 -6.06 30.00 -14.09
#